data_AF-A0A918GT59-F1
#
_entry.id   AF-A0A918GT59-F1
#
_cell.length_a   1.000
_cell.length_b   1.000
_cell.length_c   1.000
_cell.angle_alpha   90.00
_cell.angle_beta   90.00
_cell.angle_gamma   90.00
#
_symmetry.space_group_name_H-M   'P 1'
#
loop_
_entity.id
_entity.type
_entity.pdbx_description
1 polymer ?
#
loop_
_entity_poly.entity_id
_entity_poly.type
_entity_poly.pdbx_seq_one_letter_code
_entity_poly.pdbx_strand_id
1 'polypeptide(L)'
;MSAPDGSPVGSERSIGQLFASATTEMSALVHDEIALAKAQLKQDVKRGATSGGAFSLAGALLMFSLPMLNFALAYGIRTWSHWNLAICFLLSFAANVLVAVVLALIGVVFAKKAKKGKGPQKVAASVKRSAGVLQNAKPHPRPEPAEPGAADGARALGKGRAADRSPAAVEAVARSSS
;
A
#
# COMPACT_ATOMS: atom_id res chain seq x y z
N MET A 1 -68.66 -13.08 -12.35
CA MET A 1 -67.33 -13.37 -11.78
C MET A 1 -66.46 -13.97 -12.88
N SER A 2 -65.45 -13.24 -13.36
CA SER A 2 -64.37 -13.80 -14.17
C SER A 2 -63.07 -13.53 -13.41
N ALA A 3 -62.33 -14.61 -13.15
CA ALA A 3 -61.13 -14.62 -12.33
C ALA A 3 -59.98 -13.84 -13.00
N PRO A 4 -59.06 -13.25 -12.21
CA PRO A 4 -57.85 -12.65 -12.75
C PRO A 4 -56.85 -13.73 -13.14
N ASP A 5 -56.30 -13.61 -14.34
CA ASP A 5 -55.26 -14.47 -14.90
C ASP A 5 -54.01 -14.48 -14.01
N GLY A 6 -53.50 -15.70 -13.80
CA GLY A 6 -52.30 -15.97 -13.05
C GLY A 6 -51.10 -15.23 -13.62
N SER A 7 -50.38 -14.56 -12.73
CA SER A 7 -49.03 -14.09 -12.99
C SER A 7 -48.17 -15.27 -13.49
N PRO A 8 -47.49 -15.15 -14.64
CA PRO A 8 -46.56 -16.17 -15.08
C PRO A 8 -45.31 -16.10 -14.20
N VAL A 9 -45.37 -16.81 -13.07
CA VAL A 9 -44.21 -17.21 -12.28
C VAL A 9 -43.48 -18.33 -13.01
N GLY A 10 -42.81 -18.00 -14.12
CA GLY A 10 -42.17 -19.04 -14.93
C GLY A 10 -41.73 -18.60 -16.31
N SER A 11 -41.11 -17.41 -16.44
CA SER A 11 -40.20 -17.20 -17.55
C SER A 11 -38.85 -17.77 -17.12
N GLU A 12 -38.43 -18.89 -17.72
CA GLU A 12 -37.15 -19.53 -17.46
C GLU A 12 -36.06 -18.46 -17.50
N ARG A 13 -35.47 -18.13 -16.34
CA ARG A 13 -34.45 -17.09 -16.28
C ARG A 13 -33.32 -17.53 -17.18
N SER A 14 -33.10 -16.80 -18.28
CA SER A 14 -32.11 -17.21 -19.27
C SER A 14 -30.74 -17.33 -18.60
N ILE A 15 -29.90 -18.25 -19.07
CA ILE A 15 -28.55 -18.44 -18.50
C ILE A 15 -27.76 -17.12 -18.48
N GLY A 16 -28.01 -16.22 -19.44
CA GLY A 16 -27.46 -14.86 -19.45
C GLY A 16 -27.96 -13.98 -18.29
N GLN A 17 -29.23 -14.10 -17.90
CA GLN A 17 -29.79 -13.39 -16.74
C GLN A 17 -29.33 -13.97 -15.39
N LEU A 18 -28.98 -15.26 -15.31
CA LEU A 18 -28.37 -15.86 -14.10
C LEU A 18 -26.92 -15.41 -13.95
N PHE A 19 -26.14 -15.40 -15.03
CA PHE A 19 -24.77 -14.93 -15.03
C PHE A 19 -24.67 -13.43 -14.74
N ALA A 20 -25.57 -12.61 -15.32
CA ALA A 20 -25.66 -11.18 -15.04
C ALA A 20 -26.01 -10.90 -13.57
N SER A 21 -26.92 -11.68 -12.97
CA SER A 21 -27.25 -11.57 -11.55
C SER A 21 -26.08 -12.01 -10.67
N ALA A 22 -25.42 -13.14 -10.96
CA ALA A 22 -24.26 -13.60 -10.20
C ALA A 22 -23.08 -12.62 -10.27
N THR A 23 -22.85 -12.00 -11.43
CA THR A 23 -21.82 -10.97 -11.61
C THR A 23 -22.16 -9.70 -10.81
N THR A 24 -23.44 -9.31 -10.78
CA THR A 24 -23.91 -8.17 -9.99
C THR A 24 -23.71 -8.41 -8.49
N GLU A 25 -24.05 -9.60 -7.99
CA GLU A 25 -23.85 -9.96 -6.58
C GLU A 25 -22.36 -10.00 -6.19
N MET A 26 -21.50 -10.54 -7.07
CA MET A 26 -20.04 -10.48 -6.87
C MET A 26 -19.53 -9.03 -6.83
N SER A 27 -20.05 -8.17 -7.71
CA SER A 27 -19.68 -6.75 -7.75
C SER A 27 -20.11 -6.00 -6.49
N ALA A 28 -21.30 -6.33 -5.95
CA ALA A 28 -21.80 -5.79 -4.69
C ALA A 28 -20.93 -6.22 -3.50
N LEU A 29 -20.56 -7.51 -3.43
CA LEU A 29 -19.68 -8.05 -2.39
C LEU A 29 -18.30 -7.38 -2.38
N VAL A 30 -17.69 -7.21 -3.56
CA VAL A 30 -16.40 -6.52 -3.70
C VAL A 30 -16.51 -5.06 -3.24
N HIS A 31 -17.62 -4.38 -3.53
CA HIS A 31 -17.82 -3.01 -3.09
C HIS A 31 -17.91 -2.91 -1.57
N ASP A 32 -18.55 -3.88 -0.92
CA ASP A 32 -18.68 -3.95 0.54
C ASP A 32 -17.34 -4.26 1.21
N GLU A 33 -16.56 -5.20 0.66
CA GLU A 33 -15.21 -5.51 1.14
C GLU A 33 -14.27 -4.30 1.03
N ILE A 34 -14.38 -3.54 -0.06
CA ILE A 34 -13.64 -2.27 -0.25
C ILE A 34 -14.11 -1.21 0.73
N ALA A 35 -15.41 -1.10 0.99
CA ALA A 35 -15.96 -0.16 1.95
C ALA A 35 -15.46 -0.46 3.37
N LEU A 36 -15.40 -1.74 3.74
CA LEU A 36 -14.89 -2.21 5.02
C LEU A 36 -13.39 -2.00 5.14
N ALA A 37 -12.60 -2.35 4.11
CA ALA A 37 -11.16 -2.08 4.07
C ALA A 37 -10.85 -0.58 4.17
N LYS A 38 -11.67 0.28 3.53
CA LYS A 38 -11.55 1.74 3.67
C LYS A 38 -11.87 2.21 5.08
N ALA A 39 -12.88 1.64 5.73
CA ALA A 39 -13.23 1.96 7.12
C ALA A 39 -12.09 1.56 8.06
N GLN A 40 -11.53 0.36 7.89
CA GLN A 40 -10.39 -0.12 8.66
C GLN A 40 -9.15 0.75 8.45
N LEU A 41 -8.83 1.10 7.20
CA LEU A 41 -7.72 2.01 6.90
C LEU A 41 -7.91 3.39 7.53
N LYS A 42 -9.12 3.97 7.48
CA LYS A 42 -9.42 5.24 8.16
C LYS A 42 -9.26 5.10 9.68
N GLN A 43 -9.66 3.98 10.26
CA GLN A 43 -9.52 3.71 11.68
C GLN A 43 -8.05 3.56 12.09
N ASP A 44 -7.25 2.87 11.26
CA ASP A 44 -5.81 2.70 11.47
C ASP A 44 -5.06 4.03 11.31
N VAL A 45 -5.42 4.85 10.31
CA VAL A 45 -4.88 6.20 10.16
C VAL A 45 -5.26 7.07 11.34
N LYS A 46 -6.51 7.03 11.80
CA LYS A 46 -6.95 7.80 12.98
C LYS A 46 -6.18 7.37 14.24
N ARG A 47 -6.05 6.07 14.47
CA ARG A 47 -5.27 5.52 15.61
C ARG A 47 -3.79 5.87 15.51
N GLY A 48 -3.20 5.75 14.33
CA GLY A 48 -1.82 6.12 14.05
C GLY A 48 -1.57 7.62 14.18
N ALA A 49 -2.50 8.46 13.74
CA ALA A 49 -2.42 9.91 13.86
C ALA A 49 -2.56 10.38 15.31
N THR A 50 -3.54 9.85 16.06
CA THR A 50 -3.72 10.20 17.48
C THR A 50 -2.51 9.80 18.30
N SER A 51 -2.02 8.57 18.14
CA SER A 51 -0.83 8.11 18.87
C SER A 51 0.43 8.85 18.40
N GLY A 52 0.66 8.98 17.09
CA GLY A 52 1.81 9.69 16.55
C GLY A 52 1.86 11.16 16.97
N GLY A 53 0.73 11.86 16.95
CA GLY A 53 0.60 13.23 17.42
C GLY A 53 0.87 13.36 18.92
N ALA A 54 0.26 12.50 19.74
CA ALA A 54 0.47 12.48 21.19
C ALA A 54 1.94 12.16 21.56
N PHE A 55 2.57 11.20 20.88
CA PHE A 55 3.98 10.88 21.06
C PHE A 55 4.91 12.02 20.66
N SER A 56 4.58 12.76 19.61
CA SER A 56 5.36 13.94 19.17
C SER A 56 5.29 15.05 20.22
N LEU A 57 4.10 15.34 20.75
CA LEU A 57 3.92 16.33 21.80
C LEU A 57 4.59 15.89 23.12
N ALA A 58 4.42 14.63 23.50
CA ALA A 58 5.08 14.08 24.69
C ALA A 58 6.61 14.16 24.57
N GLY A 59 7.17 13.85 23.40
CA GLY A 59 8.60 13.99 23.12
C GLY A 59 9.07 15.45 23.21
N ALA A 60 8.30 16.39 22.67
CA ALA A 60 8.61 17.82 22.78
C ALA A 60 8.58 18.32 24.24
N LEU A 61 7.58 17.92 25.01
CA LEU A 61 7.48 18.25 26.44
C LEU A 61 8.64 17.64 27.25
N LEU A 62 9.03 16.40 26.98
CA LEU A 62 10.20 15.77 27.59
C LEU A 62 11.48 16.54 27.27
N MET A 63 11.66 16.93 26.00
CA MET A 63 12.82 17.74 25.58
C MET A 63 12.85 19.09 26.28
N PHE A 64 11.70 19.75 26.43
CA PHE A 64 11.59 21.04 27.11
C PHE A 64 11.76 20.91 28.64
N SER A 65 11.44 19.76 29.22
CA SER A 65 11.59 19.48 30.65
C SER A 65 13.03 19.14 31.06
N LEU A 66 13.89 18.70 30.14
CA LEU A 66 15.30 18.34 30.39
C LEU A 66 16.09 19.35 31.24
N PRO A 67 16.10 20.67 30.95
CA PRO A 67 16.81 21.62 31.79
C PRO A 67 16.29 21.60 33.24
N MET A 68 14.97 21.59 33.43
CA MET A 68 14.37 21.55 34.76
C MET A 68 14.70 20.24 35.51
N LEU A 69 14.68 19.10 34.81
CA LEU A 69 15.08 17.80 35.36
C LEU A 69 16.56 17.80 35.78
N ASN A 70 17.42 18.47 35.02
CA ASN A 70 18.84 18.60 35.34
C ASN A 70 19.05 19.41 36.63
N PHE A 71 18.34 20.54 36.79
CA PHE A 71 18.33 21.30 38.04
C PHE A 71 17.86 20.43 39.22
N ALA A 72 16.74 19.72 39.07
CA ALA A 72 16.20 18.86 40.13
C ALA A 72 17.21 17.79 40.57
N LEU A 73 17.86 17.11 39.62
CA LEU A 73 18.91 16.14 39.91
C LEU A 73 20.14 16.79 40.56
N ALA A 74 20.59 17.95 40.07
CA ALA A 74 21.77 18.61 40.61
C ALA A 74 21.56 19.02 42.09
N TYR A 75 20.38 19.56 42.40
CA TYR A 75 20.01 19.86 43.79
C TYR A 75 19.84 18.58 44.62
N GLY A 76 19.24 17.52 44.07
CA GLY A 76 19.10 16.23 44.76
C GLY A 76 20.45 15.55 45.08
N ILE A 77 21.44 15.66 44.19
CA ILE A 77 22.79 15.15 44.45
C ILE A 77 23.51 16.03 45.48
N ARG A 78 23.33 17.35 45.40
CA ARG A 78 23.92 18.32 46.32
C ARG A 78 23.46 18.10 47.77
N THR A 79 22.21 17.71 48.00
CA THR A 79 21.68 17.46 49.37
C THR A 79 22.34 16.26 50.04
N TRP A 80 22.80 15.26 49.29
CA TRP A 80 23.46 14.07 49.84
C TRP A 80 24.99 14.22 49.93
N SER A 81 25.61 14.86 48.94
CA SER A 81 27.07 14.86 48.80
C SER A 81 27.76 16.13 49.32
N HIS A 82 27.06 17.26 49.52
CA HIS A 82 27.64 18.58 49.81
C HIS A 82 28.75 19.05 48.82
N TRP A 83 28.98 18.32 47.73
CA TRP A 83 29.98 18.59 46.69
C TRP A 83 29.70 19.87 45.91
N ASN A 84 30.73 20.42 45.25
CA ASN A 84 30.62 21.62 44.42
C ASN A 84 29.46 21.50 43.40
N LEU A 85 28.66 22.57 43.25
CA LEU A 85 27.50 22.60 42.35
C LEU A 85 27.89 22.19 40.93
N ALA A 86 29.06 22.61 40.45
CA ALA A 86 29.53 22.30 39.10
C ALA A 86 29.62 20.78 38.85
N ILE A 87 30.13 20.03 39.83
CA ILE A 87 30.24 18.56 39.75
C ILE A 87 28.85 17.94 39.76
N CYS A 88 27.92 18.47 40.55
CA CYS A 88 26.54 17.96 40.63
C CYS A 88 25.78 18.15 39.30
N PHE A 89 25.95 19.29 38.63
CA PHE A 89 25.41 19.53 37.30
C PHE A 89 26.01 18.59 36.25
N LEU A 90 27.33 18.40 36.28
CA LEU A 90 28.01 17.48 35.36
C LEU A 90 27.52 16.05 35.54
N LEU A 91 27.35 15.60 36.79
CA LEU A 91 26.86 14.26 37.10
C LEU A 91 25.39 14.07 36.71
N SER A 92 24.56 15.10 36.92
CA SER A 92 23.16 15.11 36.50
C SER A 92 23.02 15.07 34.97
N PHE A 93 23.90 15.79 34.26
CA PHE A 93 23.97 15.72 32.81
C PHE A 93 24.39 14.32 32.34
N ALA A 94 25.44 13.75 32.94
CA ALA A 94 25.88 12.39 32.64
C ALA A 94 24.78 11.35 32.89
N ALA A 95 24.03 11.48 33.98
CA ALA A 95 22.88 10.61 34.27
C ALA A 95 21.77 10.74 33.21
N ASN A 96 21.42 11.95 32.81
CA ASN A 96 20.44 12.18 31.73
C ASN A 96 20.90 11.60 30.39
N VAL A 97 22.18 11.76 30.04
CA VAL A 97 22.76 11.17 28.82
C VAL A 97 22.69 9.65 28.88
N LEU A 98 23.01 9.04 30.02
CA LEU A 98 22.93 7.59 30.19
C LEU A 98 21.50 7.07 30.01
N VAL A 99 20.51 7.75 30.60
CA VAL A 99 19.09 7.45 30.39
C VAL A 99 18.70 7.61 28.92
N ALA A 100 19.12 8.69 28.26
CA ALA A 100 18.85 8.93 26.85
C ALA A 100 19.43 7.83 25.94
N VAL A 101 20.65 7.36 26.22
CA VAL A 101 21.27 6.24 25.50
C VAL A 101 20.47 4.96 25.69
N VAL A 102 20.05 4.62 26.91
CA VAL A 102 19.23 3.43 27.17
C VAL A 102 17.89 3.51 26.43
N LEU A 103 17.20 4.65 26.48
CA LEU A 103 15.96 4.87 25.73
C LEU A 103 16.17 4.76 24.22
N ALA A 104 17.26 5.32 23.69
CA ALA A 104 17.60 5.22 22.28
C ALA A 104 17.88 3.77 21.87
N LEU A 105 18.59 2.99 22.68
CA LEU A 105 18.84 1.57 22.43
C LEU A 105 17.53 0.78 22.41
N ILE A 106 16.63 1.00 23.37
CA ILE A 106 15.30 0.37 23.40
C ILE A 106 14.53 0.75 22.13
N GLY A 107 14.50 2.04 21.78
CA GLY A 107 13.84 2.53 20.57
C GLY A 107 14.40 1.89 19.30
N VAL A 108 15.71 1.74 19.19
CA VAL A 108 16.38 1.06 18.07
C VAL A 108 16.04 -0.43 18.04
N VAL A 109 15.99 -1.12 19.18
CA VAL A 109 15.61 -2.54 19.25
C VAL A 109 14.15 -2.74 18.83
N PHE A 110 13.23 -1.89 19.30
CA PHE A 110 11.84 -1.90 18.87
C PHE A 110 11.71 -1.58 17.37
N ALA A 111 12.43 -0.57 16.88
CA ALA A 111 12.46 -0.24 15.46
C ALA A 111 13.03 -1.38 14.62
N LYS A 112 14.07 -2.08 15.09
CA LYS A 112 14.63 -3.27 14.43
C LYS A 112 13.64 -4.43 14.41
N LYS A 113 12.91 -4.67 15.51
CA LYS A 113 11.82 -5.67 15.56
C LYS A 113 10.70 -5.30 14.57
N ALA A 114 10.28 -4.04 14.55
CA ALA A 114 9.28 -3.53 13.61
C ALA A 114 9.76 -3.62 12.14
N LYS A 115 11.05 -3.40 11.87
CA LYS A 115 11.65 -3.56 10.52
C LYS A 115 11.79 -5.02 10.10
N LYS A 116 12.08 -5.94 11.03
CA LYS A 116 12.06 -7.40 10.76
C LYS A 116 10.64 -7.88 10.45
N GLY A 117 9.62 -7.30 11.09
CA GLY A 117 8.23 -7.40 10.69
C GLY A 117 7.95 -6.58 9.42
N LYS A 118 8.38 -7.09 8.27
CA LYS A 118 8.26 -6.49 6.93
C LYS A 118 6.81 -6.21 6.44
N GLY A 119 5.83 -5.95 7.30
CA GLY A 119 4.44 -5.65 6.91
C GLY A 119 4.29 -4.22 6.38
N PRO A 120 4.48 -3.17 7.19
CA PRO A 120 4.12 -1.79 6.80
C PRO A 120 5.01 -1.22 5.68
N GLN A 121 6.30 -1.56 5.69
CA GLN A 121 7.27 -0.99 4.75
C GLN A 121 7.23 -1.67 3.37
N LYS A 122 6.86 -2.96 3.30
CA LYS A 122 6.62 -3.64 2.02
C LYS A 122 5.36 -3.12 1.35
N VAL A 123 4.29 -2.87 2.11
CA VAL A 123 3.03 -2.34 1.55
C VAL A 123 3.26 -0.95 0.96
N ALA A 124 3.97 -0.04 1.67
CA ALA A 124 4.31 1.27 1.13
C ALA A 124 5.25 1.19 -0.11
N ALA A 125 6.21 0.26 -0.11
CA ALA A 125 7.12 0.05 -1.24
C ALA A 125 6.41 -0.57 -2.47
N SER A 126 5.49 -1.51 -2.25
CA SER A 126 4.67 -2.11 -3.31
C SER A 126 3.73 -1.08 -3.94
N VAL A 127 3.10 -0.21 -3.14
CA VAL A 127 2.26 0.89 -3.66
C VAL A 127 3.07 1.87 -4.50
N LYS A 128 4.28 2.26 -4.04
CA LYS A 128 5.18 3.13 -4.83
C LYS A 128 5.66 2.46 -6.12
N ARG A 129 5.93 1.15 -6.11
CA ARG A 129 6.28 0.41 -7.33
C ARG A 129 5.11 0.29 -8.29
N SER A 130 3.89 0.03 -7.80
CA SER A 130 2.69 -0.02 -8.62
C SER A 130 2.37 1.33 -9.27
N ALA A 131 2.51 2.44 -8.52
CA ALA A 131 2.41 3.79 -9.09
C ALA A 131 3.49 4.04 -10.16
N GLY A 132 4.72 3.58 -9.91
CA GLY A 132 5.86 3.65 -10.84
C GLY A 132 5.67 2.89 -12.16
N VAL A 133 4.93 1.79 -12.16
CA VAL A 133 4.62 1.01 -13.38
C VAL A 133 3.45 1.65 -14.13
N LEU A 134 2.42 2.12 -13.43
CA LEU A 134 1.25 2.76 -14.04
C LEU A 134 1.57 4.12 -14.66
N GLN A 135 2.47 4.90 -14.06
CA GLN A 135 2.92 6.17 -14.64
C GLN A 135 3.84 6.01 -15.87
N ASN A 136 4.46 4.82 -16.04
CA ASN A 136 5.29 4.49 -17.21
C ASN A 136 4.48 3.83 -18.35
N ALA A 137 3.25 3.39 -18.08
CA ALA A 137 2.33 2.91 -19.11
C ALA A 137 1.64 4.10 -19.78
N LYS A 138 2.29 4.66 -20.80
CA LYS A 138 1.72 5.72 -21.65
C LYS A 138 0.46 5.18 -22.37
N PRO A 139 -0.69 5.88 -22.38
CA PRO A 139 -1.88 5.43 -23.08
C PRO A 139 -1.59 5.30 -24.57
N HIS A 140 -1.67 4.09 -25.12
CA HIS A 140 -1.56 3.88 -26.56
C HIS A 140 -2.84 4.40 -27.23
N PRO A 141 -2.74 5.34 -28.20
CA PRO A 141 -3.86 5.71 -29.04
C PRO A 141 -4.33 4.45 -29.77
N ARG A 142 -5.61 4.10 -29.59
CA ARG A 142 -6.26 3.05 -30.38
C ARG A 142 -6.27 3.54 -31.83
N PRO A 143 -5.69 2.82 -32.81
CA PRO A 143 -5.97 3.11 -34.21
C PRO A 143 -7.47 2.97 -34.40
N GLU A 144 -8.12 4.05 -34.83
CA GLU A 144 -9.54 4.01 -35.15
C GLU A 144 -9.77 2.98 -36.27
N PRO A 145 -10.85 2.18 -36.21
CA PRO A 145 -11.16 1.25 -37.28
C PRO A 145 -11.35 2.03 -38.59
N ALA A 146 -10.49 1.79 -39.57
CA ALA A 146 -10.66 2.30 -40.92
C ALA A 146 -12.01 1.81 -41.46
N GLU A 147 -12.88 2.76 -41.80
CA GLU A 147 -14.17 2.50 -42.42
C GLU A 147 -14.01 1.76 -43.76
N PRO A 148 -14.89 0.80 -44.07
CA PRO A 148 -14.84 0.06 -45.33
C PRO A 148 -15.58 0.84 -46.43
N GLY A 149 -14.82 1.36 -47.39
CA GLY A 149 -15.31 1.60 -48.75
C GLY A 149 -15.11 3.02 -49.28
N ALA A 150 -14.15 3.18 -50.20
CA ALA A 150 -14.35 3.83 -51.51
C ALA A 150 -13.01 4.06 -52.22
N ALA A 151 -12.97 3.60 -53.48
CA ALA A 151 -12.16 4.09 -54.59
C ALA A 151 -10.68 3.64 -54.76
N ASP A 152 -10.45 3.21 -56.01
CA ASP A 152 -9.23 3.15 -56.81
C ASP A 152 -8.16 2.10 -56.48
N GLY A 153 -7.84 1.15 -57.36
CA GLY A 153 -7.86 1.20 -58.82
C GLY A 153 -6.45 1.52 -59.33
N ALA A 154 -5.78 0.49 -59.84
CA ALA A 154 -4.63 0.57 -60.75
C ALA A 154 -3.30 1.17 -60.24
N ARG A 155 -2.40 0.28 -59.79
CA ARG A 155 -0.99 0.22 -60.25
C ARG A 155 -0.32 -1.00 -59.59
N ALA A 156 -0.24 -2.13 -60.28
CA ALA A 156 0.80 -2.43 -61.26
C ALA A 156 2.20 -2.57 -60.64
N LEU A 157 2.65 -3.83 -60.65
CA LEU A 157 4.03 -4.31 -60.81
C LEU A 157 5.02 -4.16 -59.64
N GLY A 158 5.37 -5.33 -59.10
CA GLY A 158 6.68 -5.88 -59.45
C GLY A 158 7.58 -6.26 -58.27
N LYS A 159 8.21 -7.44 -58.43
CA LYS A 159 9.37 -7.97 -57.68
C LYS A 159 8.98 -8.65 -56.35
N GLY A 160 9.30 -9.92 -56.07
CA GLY A 160 10.18 -10.88 -56.71
C GLY A 160 10.77 -11.77 -55.60
N ARG A 161 10.42 -13.06 -55.65
CA ARG A 161 11.26 -14.22 -55.29
C ARG A 161 11.64 -14.49 -53.80
N ALA A 162 11.02 -15.56 -53.31
CA ALA A 162 11.59 -16.78 -52.69
C ALA A 162 12.23 -16.79 -51.27
N ALA A 163 11.95 -17.94 -50.63
CA ALA A 163 12.62 -18.58 -49.48
C ALA A 163 12.48 -17.81 -48.14
N ASP A 164 12.03 -18.40 -47.04
CA ASP A 164 12.41 -19.69 -46.47
C ASP A 164 11.29 -20.17 -45.52
N ARG A 165 10.78 -21.38 -45.71
CA ARG A 165 9.97 -22.10 -44.70
C ARG A 165 10.92 -23.08 -44.03
N SER A 166 11.24 -22.83 -42.77
CA SER A 166 11.83 -23.85 -41.91
C SER A 166 10.88 -24.17 -40.74
N PRO A 167 10.45 -25.44 -40.60
CA PRO A 167 9.56 -25.91 -39.54
C PRO A 167 10.37 -26.34 -38.32
N ALA A 168 10.64 -25.43 -37.38
CA ALA A 168 11.41 -25.76 -36.17
C ALA A 168 10.77 -25.30 -34.84
N ALA A 169 9.62 -24.63 -34.86
CA ALA A 169 9.00 -24.10 -33.64
C ALA A 169 7.84 -24.95 -33.08
N VAL A 170 7.38 -25.98 -33.81
CA VAL A 170 6.20 -26.77 -33.42
C VAL A 170 6.51 -27.99 -32.55
N GLU A 171 7.77 -28.35 -32.35
CA GLU A 171 8.15 -29.56 -31.56
C GLU A 171 8.50 -29.26 -30.08
N ALA A 172 8.69 -27.99 -29.71
CA ALA A 172 9.09 -27.62 -28.34
C ALA A 172 7.92 -27.53 -27.33
N VAL A 173 6.66 -27.52 -27.80
CA VAL A 173 5.47 -27.35 -26.94
C VAL A 173 4.77 -28.67 -26.57
N ALA A 174 5.33 -29.83 -26.96
CA ALA A 174 4.78 -31.15 -26.66
C ALA A 174 5.56 -31.93 -25.58
N ARG A 175 6.66 -31.38 -25.04
CA ARG A 175 7.55 -32.09 -24.10
C ARG A 175 7.55 -31.55 -22.67
N SER A 176 6.61 -30.66 -22.31
CA SER A 176 6.51 -30.06 -20.96
C SER A 176 5.14 -30.25 -20.30
N SER A 177 4.43 -31.33 -20.65
CA SER A 177 3.25 -31.82 -19.90
C SER A 177 3.31 -33.34 -19.82
N SER A 178 4.26 -33.84 -19.04
CA SER A 178 4.29 -35.20 -18.47
C SER A 178 5.07 -35.14 -17.16
#